data_AF-K9PW75-F1
#
_entry.id   AF-K9PW75-F1
#
_cell.length_a   1.000
_cell.length_b   1.000
_cell.length_c   1.000
_cell.angle_alpha   90.00
_cell.angle_beta   90.00
_cell.angle_gamma   90.00
#
_symmetry.space_group_name_H-M   'P 1'
#
loop_
_entity.id
_entity.type
_entity.pdbx_description
1 polymer ?
#
loop_
_entity_poly.entity_id
_entity_poly.type
_entity_poly.pdbx_seq_one_letter_code
_entity_poly.pdbx_strand_id
1 'polypeptide(L)'
;MKKHIYISLGAACDAAQNLNFLGLRHCSYPFDWLWNLDLGLTAVTQIIEQDFEKITFQDCYIELPHYRFPDPMVVYKAYPTIAHLHTNPLEDSDAHQTLCRRIERFQKELNSDTIKHFIYYRNFNNDLFDQHATLEDTLKKLLNEGEIFIEMLQKKYPEAAKRASLLLVLQTRPLDQNQAQKLTSHYRQKIRKKARFDKIILACSLNRNDNEIALKEQWKRQWETLLFTQTRMPLGMIFQYRFKLFMMRSRIFLGGIKQKITR
;
A
#
# COMPACT_ATOMS: atom_id res chain seq x y z
N MET A 1 -12.22 4.60 -22.68
CA MET A 1 -12.07 3.80 -21.43
C MET A 1 -11.73 4.75 -20.29
N LYS A 2 -12.32 4.57 -19.10
CA LYS A 2 -11.93 5.39 -17.95
C LYS A 2 -10.51 5.07 -17.52
N LYS A 3 -9.77 6.10 -17.06
CA LYS A 3 -8.40 5.93 -16.56
C LYS A 3 -8.43 5.20 -15.21
N HIS A 4 -7.56 4.20 -15.05
CA HIS A 4 -7.35 3.50 -13.78
C HIS A 4 -6.17 4.11 -13.04
N ILE A 5 -6.30 4.29 -11.72
CA ILE A 5 -5.27 4.84 -10.84
C ILE A 5 -5.07 3.88 -9.68
N TYR A 6 -3.80 3.58 -9.35
CA TYR A 6 -3.43 2.73 -8.23
C TYR A 6 -2.75 3.57 -7.16
N ILE A 7 -3.24 3.48 -5.92
CA ILE A 7 -2.88 4.37 -4.82
C ILE A 7 -2.50 3.52 -3.62
N SER A 8 -1.24 3.59 -3.18
CA SER A 8 -0.87 3.01 -1.89
C SER A 8 -1.37 3.90 -0.76
N LEU A 9 -1.96 3.28 0.25
CA LEU A 9 -2.34 3.91 1.51
C LEU A 9 -1.25 3.72 2.59
N GLY A 10 -0.01 3.52 2.16
CA GLY A 10 1.16 3.34 3.02
C GLY A 10 1.41 1.89 3.43
N ALA A 11 1.79 1.73 4.70
CA ALA A 11 2.48 0.60 5.31
C ALA A 11 3.88 0.40 4.71
N ALA A 12 4.91 0.99 5.31
CA ALA A 12 6.33 0.66 5.08
C ALA A 12 6.78 0.51 3.61
N CYS A 13 6.28 1.36 2.71
CA CYS A 13 6.63 1.51 1.29
C CYS A 13 6.45 0.30 0.34
N ASP A 14 6.20 -0.92 0.81
CA ASP A 14 6.16 -2.12 -0.04
C ASP A 14 5.09 -2.04 -1.14
N ALA A 15 3.89 -1.55 -0.81
CA ALA A 15 2.83 -1.39 -1.80
C ALA A 15 3.24 -0.39 -2.89
N ALA A 16 3.79 0.77 -2.50
CA ALA A 16 4.26 1.78 -3.45
C ALA A 16 5.41 1.27 -4.34
N GLN A 17 6.34 0.49 -3.77
CA GLN A 17 7.43 -0.13 -4.52
C GLN A 17 6.92 -1.16 -5.53
N ASN A 18 5.97 -2.02 -5.13
CA ASN A 18 5.36 -2.98 -6.06
C ASN A 18 4.59 -2.27 -7.17
N LEU A 19 3.78 -1.26 -6.86
CA LEU A 19 3.09 -0.47 -7.88
C LEU A 19 4.06 0.19 -8.87
N ASN A 20 5.20 0.70 -8.38
CA ASN A 20 6.25 1.28 -9.20
C ASN A 20 6.93 0.25 -10.10
N PHE A 21 7.32 -0.89 -9.53
CA PHE A 21 7.94 -2.01 -10.27
C PHE A 21 7.01 -2.51 -11.38
N LEU A 22 5.71 -2.61 -11.09
CA LEU A 22 4.71 -3.04 -12.05
C LEU A 22 4.34 -1.93 -13.07
N GLY A 23 4.88 -0.72 -12.94
CA GLY A 23 4.51 0.43 -13.79
C GLY A 23 3.05 0.90 -13.64
N LEU A 24 2.39 0.51 -12.54
CA LEU A 24 1.01 0.90 -12.20
C LEU A 24 0.96 2.23 -11.45
N ARG A 25 2.08 2.64 -10.86
CA ARG A 25 2.23 3.93 -10.18
C ARG A 25 2.52 5.02 -11.19
N HIS A 26 1.55 5.90 -11.42
CA HIS A 26 1.72 7.07 -12.30
C HIS A 26 2.47 8.22 -11.63
N CYS A 27 2.38 8.33 -10.31
CA CYS A 27 2.97 9.39 -9.51
C CYS A 27 3.04 8.95 -8.04
N SER A 28 3.78 9.71 -7.21
CA SER A 28 3.80 9.49 -5.76
C SER A 28 2.56 10.07 -5.08
N TYR A 29 2.05 9.38 -4.07
CA TYR A 29 0.98 9.81 -3.17
C TYR A 29 1.51 10.05 -1.74
N PRO A 30 0.77 10.77 -0.88
CA PRO A 30 1.29 11.22 0.42
C PRO A 30 1.68 10.07 1.36
N PHE A 31 1.03 8.91 1.23
CA PHE A 31 1.27 7.76 2.10
C PHE A 31 2.37 6.80 1.61
N ASP A 32 2.88 6.97 0.39
CA ASP A 32 3.80 5.99 -0.26
C ASP A 32 5.08 5.72 0.54
N TRP A 33 5.51 6.67 1.37
CA TRP A 33 6.81 6.67 2.05
C TRP A 33 6.67 6.80 3.57
N LEU A 34 5.48 6.49 4.09
CA LEU A 34 5.19 6.57 5.51
C LEU A 34 5.19 5.18 6.14
N TRP A 35 5.70 5.12 7.36
CA TRP A 35 5.50 4.00 8.25
C TRP A 35 4.25 4.25 9.09
N ASN A 36 3.12 3.61 8.75
CA ASN A 36 1.87 3.69 9.52
C ASN A 36 1.30 2.31 9.88
N LEU A 37 2.16 1.30 10.07
CA LEU A 37 1.73 -0.06 10.39
C LEU A 37 1.04 -0.17 11.78
N ASP A 38 1.37 0.74 12.68
CA ASP A 38 0.97 0.66 14.08
C ASP A 38 -0.49 1.11 14.26
N LEU A 39 -0.78 2.36 13.86
CA LEU A 39 -2.14 2.90 13.78
C LEU A 39 -2.95 2.35 12.61
N GLY A 40 -2.31 1.66 11.68
CA GLY A 40 -2.99 0.99 10.59
C GLY A 40 -3.58 1.94 9.55
N LEU A 41 -4.63 1.45 8.89
CA LEU A 41 -5.45 2.22 7.96
C LEU A 41 -6.40 3.20 8.68
N THR A 42 -6.61 3.06 10.00
CA THR A 42 -7.41 4.01 10.80
C THR A 42 -6.82 5.42 10.74
N ALA A 43 -5.52 5.55 10.99
CA ALA A 43 -4.83 6.85 10.94
C ALA A 43 -4.95 7.51 9.56
N VAL A 44 -4.72 6.73 8.49
CA VAL A 44 -4.84 7.22 7.11
C VAL A 44 -6.26 7.67 6.81
N THR A 45 -7.25 6.92 7.29
CA THR A 45 -8.67 7.28 7.16
C THR A 45 -8.96 8.61 7.84
N GLN A 46 -8.48 8.82 9.07
CA GLN A 46 -8.65 10.07 9.81
C GLN A 46 -7.95 11.25 9.13
N ILE A 47 -6.74 11.06 8.62
CA ILE A 47 -6.01 12.10 7.88
C ILE A 47 -6.80 12.57 6.66
N ILE A 48 -7.36 11.63 5.89
CA ILE A 48 -8.17 11.94 4.72
C ILE A 48 -9.51 12.58 5.13
N GLU A 49 -10.14 12.06 6.19
CA GLU A 49 -11.38 12.61 6.74
C GLU A 49 -11.22 14.05 7.24
N GLN A 50 -10.04 14.43 7.72
CA GLN A 50 -9.70 15.77 8.19
C GLN A 50 -9.02 16.63 7.12
N ASP A 51 -9.15 16.27 5.83
CA ASP A 51 -8.59 17.01 4.69
C ASP A 51 -7.11 17.36 4.84
N PHE A 52 -6.34 16.48 5.50
CA PHE A 52 -4.90 16.63 5.73
C PHE A 52 -4.51 17.87 6.57
N GLU A 53 -5.45 18.54 7.23
CA GLU A 53 -5.22 19.79 7.99
C GLU A 53 -4.11 19.64 9.03
N LYS A 54 -4.08 18.51 9.73
CA LYS A 54 -3.11 18.24 10.81
C LYS A 54 -1.74 17.76 10.35
N ILE A 55 -1.51 17.68 9.04
CA ILE A 55 -0.24 17.17 8.49
C ILE A 55 0.34 18.00 7.35
N THR A 56 -0.31 19.11 6.98
CA THR A 56 0.08 19.91 5.82
C THR A 56 1.08 21.02 6.16
N PHE A 57 1.06 21.55 7.39
CA PHE A 57 1.94 22.64 7.79
C PHE A 57 3.26 22.13 8.38
N GLN A 58 4.34 22.90 8.24
CA GLN A 58 5.67 22.51 8.73
C GLN A 58 5.72 22.39 10.27
N ASP A 59 4.88 23.14 10.99
CA ASP A 59 4.75 23.02 12.43
C ASP A 59 3.99 21.76 12.87
N CYS A 60 3.43 20.97 11.95
CA CYS A 60 2.80 19.69 12.23
C CYS A 60 3.80 18.55 12.43
N TYR A 61 5.09 18.79 12.19
CA TYR A 61 6.15 17.77 12.32
C TYR A 61 6.94 17.94 13.62
N ILE A 62 7.47 16.83 14.13
CA ILE A 62 8.38 16.79 15.27
C ILE A 62 9.28 15.56 15.12
N GLU A 63 10.49 15.62 15.68
CA GLU A 63 11.32 14.44 15.85
C GLU A 63 11.02 13.75 17.17
N LEU A 64 10.75 12.44 17.11
CA LEU A 64 10.57 11.62 18.29
C LEU A 64 11.35 10.31 18.16
N PRO A 65 11.81 9.73 19.28
CA PRO A 65 12.31 8.36 19.29
C PRO A 65 11.23 7.41 18.75
N HIS A 66 11.60 6.50 17.87
CA HIS A 66 10.69 5.50 17.31
C HIS A 66 11.20 4.09 17.62
N TYR A 67 10.39 3.26 18.26
CA TYR A 67 10.80 1.94 18.78
C TYR A 67 11.40 0.96 17.75
N ARG A 68 11.23 1.20 16.45
CA ARG A 68 11.83 0.40 15.36
C ARG A 68 13.14 0.93 14.79
N PHE A 69 13.40 2.21 14.96
CA PHE A 69 14.52 2.87 14.31
C PHE A 69 15.53 3.27 15.38
N PRO A 70 16.84 3.10 15.13
CA PRO A 70 17.86 3.45 16.09
C PRO A 70 17.92 4.97 16.33
N ASP A 71 17.61 5.75 15.29
CA ASP A 71 17.65 7.21 15.31
C ASP A 71 16.24 7.79 15.50
N PRO A 72 16.12 9.01 16.07
CA PRO A 72 14.88 9.76 16.07
C PRO A 72 14.31 9.90 14.66
N MET A 73 12.98 9.80 14.55
CA MET A 73 12.27 9.89 13.28
C MET A 73 11.41 11.14 13.25
N VAL A 74 11.32 11.76 12.06
CA VAL A 74 10.32 12.80 11.81
C VAL A 74 8.94 12.14 11.74
N VAL A 75 8.02 12.61 12.57
CA VAL A 75 6.65 12.12 12.69
C VAL A 75 5.66 13.28 12.62
N TYR A 76 4.38 12.98 12.42
CA TYR A 76 3.32 13.99 12.59
C TYR A 76 2.99 14.15 14.07
N LYS A 77 2.91 15.39 14.58
CA LYS A 77 2.50 15.69 15.97
C LYS A 77 1.15 15.07 16.33
N ALA A 78 0.18 15.14 15.42
CA ALA A 78 -1.15 14.56 15.62
C ALA A 78 -1.19 13.04 15.48
N TYR A 79 -0.16 12.43 14.88
CA TYR A 79 -0.06 10.99 14.63
C TYR A 79 1.38 10.51 14.90
N PRO A 80 1.85 10.53 16.15
CA PRO A 80 3.28 10.39 16.49
C PRO A 80 3.87 9.01 16.17
N THR A 81 3.05 8.02 15.84
CA THR A 81 3.49 6.69 15.39
C THR A 81 3.55 6.57 13.86
N ILE A 82 3.27 7.64 13.13
CA ILE A 82 3.44 7.67 11.67
C ILE A 82 4.76 8.37 11.37
N ALA A 83 5.75 7.60 10.93
CA ALA A 83 7.09 8.09 10.65
C ALA A 83 7.35 8.30 9.15
N HIS A 84 8.12 9.33 8.83
CA HIS A 84 8.65 9.55 7.49
C HIS A 84 9.92 8.72 7.28
N LEU A 85 9.91 7.78 6.33
CA LEU A 85 11.04 6.84 6.14
C LEU A 85 12.19 7.38 5.30
N HIS A 86 11.90 8.31 4.38
CA HIS A 86 12.84 8.73 3.34
C HIS A 86 12.84 10.24 3.09
N THR A 87 12.21 11.01 3.97
CA THR A 87 12.01 12.46 3.81
C THR A 87 12.05 13.13 5.17
N ASN A 88 12.59 14.34 5.24
CA ASN A 88 12.56 15.18 6.44
C ASN A 88 11.77 16.47 6.17
N PRO A 89 10.42 16.44 6.15
CA PRO A 89 9.63 17.64 5.92
C PRO A 89 9.69 18.66 7.08
N LEU A 90 10.35 18.32 8.20
CA LEU A 90 10.56 19.25 9.31
C LEU A 90 11.66 20.26 8.98
N GLU A 91 12.79 19.78 8.42
CA GLU A 91 13.97 20.61 8.15
C GLU A 91 14.18 20.93 6.67
N ASP A 92 13.66 20.09 5.76
CA ASP A 92 13.78 20.26 4.31
C ASP A 92 12.47 20.81 3.70
N SER A 93 12.52 22.09 3.31
CA SER A 93 11.39 22.78 2.67
C SER A 93 10.98 22.17 1.34
N ASP A 94 11.92 21.61 0.57
CA ASP A 94 11.61 20.97 -0.72
C ASP A 94 10.92 19.62 -0.50
N ALA A 95 11.33 18.87 0.53
CA ALA A 95 10.62 17.67 0.97
C ALA A 95 9.21 17.99 1.44
N HIS A 96 9.03 19.06 2.22
CA HIS A 96 7.72 19.55 2.67
C HIS A 96 6.82 19.95 1.49
N GLN A 97 7.29 20.81 0.59
CA GLN A 97 6.55 21.19 -0.62
C GLN A 97 6.20 19.99 -1.49
N THR A 98 7.13 19.02 -1.61
CA THR A 98 6.88 17.77 -2.34
C THR A 98 5.74 16.98 -1.72
N LEU A 99 5.65 16.92 -0.38
CA LEU A 99 4.54 16.29 0.32
C LEU A 99 3.22 17.03 0.09
N CYS A 100 3.19 18.36 0.19
CA CYS A 100 2.01 19.17 -0.10
C CYS A 100 1.47 18.91 -1.53
N ARG A 101 2.35 18.90 -2.54
CA ARG A 101 1.96 18.57 -3.93
C ARG A 101 1.40 17.15 -4.07
N ARG A 102 1.86 16.19 -3.25
CA ARG A 102 1.31 14.82 -3.22
C ARG A 102 -0.10 14.81 -2.60
N ILE A 103 -0.31 15.59 -1.53
CA ILE A 103 -1.62 15.76 -0.88
C ILE A 103 -2.64 16.37 -1.86
N GLU A 104 -2.29 17.50 -2.47
CA GLU A 104 -3.14 18.18 -3.47
C GLU A 104 -3.53 17.23 -4.61
N ARG A 105 -2.55 16.46 -5.11
CA ARG A 105 -2.80 15.46 -6.16
C ARG A 105 -3.74 14.36 -5.69
N PHE A 106 -3.57 13.86 -4.48
CA PHE A 106 -4.45 12.85 -3.90
C PHE A 106 -5.89 13.38 -3.78
N GLN A 107 -6.07 14.60 -3.26
CA GLN A 107 -7.37 15.27 -3.18
C GLN A 107 -7.98 15.49 -4.56
N LYS A 108 -7.19 15.92 -5.55
CA LYS A 108 -7.63 16.04 -6.94
C LYS A 108 -8.08 14.69 -7.50
N GLU A 109 -7.34 13.62 -7.23
CA GLU A 109 -7.75 12.29 -7.66
C GLU A 109 -9.06 11.87 -6.98
N LEU A 110 -9.24 12.09 -5.67
CA LEU A 110 -10.51 11.81 -4.99
C LEU A 110 -11.72 12.55 -5.61
N ASN A 111 -11.51 13.68 -6.26
CA ASN A 111 -12.57 14.42 -6.96
C ASN A 111 -12.64 14.13 -8.48
N SER A 112 -11.72 13.32 -9.01
CA SER A 112 -11.65 13.00 -10.44
C SER A 112 -12.59 11.86 -10.84
N ASP A 113 -12.80 11.72 -12.14
CA ASP A 113 -13.67 10.70 -12.71
C ASP A 113 -12.97 9.33 -12.92
N THR A 114 -11.73 9.18 -12.47
CA THR A 114 -10.93 7.96 -12.61
C THR A 114 -11.46 6.80 -11.76
N ILE A 115 -11.12 5.57 -12.19
CA ILE A 115 -11.30 4.35 -11.41
C ILE A 115 -10.12 4.22 -10.45
N LYS A 116 -10.40 4.09 -9.16
CA LYS A 116 -9.39 4.14 -8.09
C LYS A 116 -9.22 2.78 -7.44
N HIS A 117 -7.99 2.30 -7.42
CA HIS A 117 -7.61 1.10 -6.70
C HIS A 117 -6.75 1.52 -5.51
N PHE A 118 -7.31 1.47 -4.32
CA PHE A 118 -6.58 1.68 -3.08
C PHE A 118 -5.96 0.37 -2.62
N ILE A 119 -4.71 0.43 -2.16
CA ILE A 119 -3.94 -0.73 -1.74
C ILE A 119 -3.39 -0.45 -0.35
N TYR A 120 -3.72 -1.33 0.58
CA TYR A 120 -3.18 -1.33 1.93
C TYR A 120 -2.77 -2.74 2.33
N TYR A 121 -1.78 -2.87 3.20
CA TYR A 121 -1.41 -4.15 3.76
C TYR A 121 -1.06 -4.03 5.24
N ARG A 122 -1.21 -5.15 5.95
CA ARG A 122 -0.74 -5.30 7.33
C ARG A 122 0.14 -6.54 7.38
N ASN A 123 1.29 -6.43 8.04
CA ASN A 123 2.20 -7.55 8.23
C ASN A 123 1.93 -8.15 9.62
N PHE A 124 1.43 -9.40 9.64
CA PHE A 124 1.10 -10.13 10.85
C PHE A 124 2.31 -10.26 11.78
N ASN A 125 3.48 -10.57 11.22
CA ASN A 125 4.68 -10.84 12.00
C ASN A 125 5.38 -9.57 12.48
N ASN A 126 4.91 -8.40 12.05
CA ASN A 126 5.38 -7.11 12.52
C ASN A 126 4.45 -6.50 13.58
N ASP A 127 3.35 -7.11 14.00
CA ASP A 127 2.50 -6.51 15.04
C ASP A 127 3.17 -6.66 16.42
N LEU A 128 4.09 -5.73 16.73
CA LEU A 128 4.90 -5.77 17.95
C LEU A 128 4.13 -5.32 19.20
N PHE A 129 2.98 -4.66 19.02
CA PHE A 129 2.17 -4.13 20.14
C PHE A 129 1.26 -5.19 20.75
N ASP A 130 1.00 -6.28 20.04
CA ASP A 130 0.19 -7.38 20.54
C ASP A 130 0.86 -8.72 20.20
N GLN A 131 1.79 -9.13 21.07
CA GLN A 131 2.50 -10.41 20.94
C GLN A 131 1.55 -11.62 21.06
N HIS A 132 0.31 -11.40 21.51
CA HIS A 132 -0.72 -12.42 21.64
C HIS A 132 -1.73 -12.38 20.49
N ALA A 133 -1.64 -11.41 19.58
CA ALA A 133 -2.52 -11.31 18.44
C ALA A 133 -2.42 -12.58 17.59
N THR A 134 -3.56 -13.22 17.36
CA THR A 134 -3.62 -14.31 16.40
C THR A 134 -3.69 -13.76 14.99
N LEU A 135 -3.38 -14.62 14.00
CA LEU A 135 -3.56 -14.29 12.60
C LEU A 135 -5.00 -13.88 12.27
N GLU A 136 -5.98 -14.45 12.97
CA GLU A 136 -7.39 -14.09 12.81
C GLU A 136 -7.67 -12.69 13.39
N ASP A 137 -7.09 -12.33 14.52
CA ASP A 137 -7.27 -11.01 15.14
C ASP A 137 -6.68 -9.91 14.25
N THR A 138 -5.47 -10.12 13.72
CA THR A 138 -4.86 -9.20 12.76
C THR A 138 -5.70 -9.05 11.49
N LEU A 139 -6.27 -10.15 10.97
CA LEU A 139 -7.16 -10.10 9.80
C LEU A 139 -8.47 -9.36 10.10
N LYS A 140 -9.09 -9.61 11.26
CA LYS A 140 -10.30 -8.89 11.71
C LYS A 140 -10.02 -7.40 11.86
N LYS A 141 -8.89 -7.03 12.45
CA LYS A 141 -8.44 -5.64 12.57
C LYS A 141 -8.28 -5.01 11.19
N LEU A 142 -7.51 -5.63 10.29
CA LEU A 142 -7.33 -5.15 8.92
C LEU A 142 -8.67 -4.96 8.19
N LEU A 143 -9.60 -5.90 8.34
CA LEU A 143 -10.92 -5.81 7.75
C LEU A 143 -11.73 -4.66 8.34
N ASN A 144 -11.76 -4.53 9.67
CA ASN A 144 -12.48 -3.45 10.34
C ASN A 144 -11.98 -2.07 9.90
N GLU A 145 -10.65 -1.88 9.84
CA GLU A 145 -10.05 -0.65 9.33
C GLU A 145 -10.47 -0.36 7.88
N GLY A 146 -10.55 -1.41 7.05
CA GLY A 146 -11.01 -1.31 5.68
C GLY A 146 -12.50 -0.97 5.53
N GLU A 147 -13.36 -1.55 6.37
CA GLU A 147 -14.78 -1.21 6.45
C GLU A 147 -14.91 0.29 6.78
N ILE A 148 -14.24 0.77 7.84
CA ILE A 148 -14.23 2.19 8.24
C ILE A 148 -13.75 3.10 7.09
N PHE A 149 -12.67 2.72 6.39
CA PHE A 149 -12.18 3.49 5.24
C PHE A 149 -13.23 3.61 4.12
N ILE A 150 -13.89 2.51 3.77
CA ILE A 150 -14.93 2.53 2.73
C ILE A 150 -16.13 3.37 3.17
N GLU A 151 -16.53 3.30 4.44
CA GLU A 151 -17.61 4.14 4.97
C GLU A 151 -17.26 5.63 4.90
N MET A 152 -16.06 6.01 5.32
CA MET A 152 -15.55 7.37 5.19
C MET A 152 -15.56 7.82 3.72
N LEU A 153 -15.06 6.99 2.81
CA LEU A 153 -15.03 7.30 1.39
C LEU A 153 -16.45 7.47 0.81
N GLN A 154 -17.39 6.61 1.19
CA GLN A 154 -18.80 6.71 0.78
C GLN A 154 -19.47 7.99 1.28
N LYS A 155 -19.21 8.38 2.52
CA LYS A 155 -19.77 9.58 3.15
C LYS A 155 -19.16 10.86 2.57
N LYS A 156 -17.84 10.93 2.46
CA LYS A 156 -17.11 12.17 2.13
C LYS A 156 -16.89 12.34 0.63
N TYR A 157 -16.66 11.26 -0.11
CA TYR A 157 -16.37 11.28 -1.55
C TYR A 157 -17.26 10.29 -2.32
N PRO A 158 -18.60 10.46 -2.31
CA PRO A 158 -19.53 9.46 -2.84
C PRO A 158 -19.26 9.09 -4.32
N GLU A 159 -18.88 10.06 -5.15
CA GLU A 159 -18.58 9.83 -6.56
C GLU A 159 -17.27 9.07 -6.82
N ALA A 160 -16.28 9.24 -5.94
CA ALA A 160 -15.08 8.39 -5.97
C ALA A 160 -15.37 7.00 -5.43
N ALA A 161 -16.13 6.91 -4.33
CA ALA A 161 -16.50 5.65 -3.72
C ALA A 161 -17.17 4.73 -4.74
N LYS A 162 -18.09 5.22 -5.57
CA LYS A 162 -18.75 4.45 -6.64
C LYS A 162 -17.78 3.73 -7.59
N ARG A 163 -16.56 4.25 -7.76
CA ARG A 163 -15.53 3.77 -8.70
C ARG A 163 -14.24 3.38 -8.00
N ALA A 164 -14.33 3.09 -6.70
CA ALA A 164 -13.20 2.68 -5.89
C ALA A 164 -13.25 1.18 -5.59
N SER A 165 -12.06 0.58 -5.47
CA SER A 165 -11.86 -0.72 -4.82
C SER A 165 -10.76 -0.60 -3.78
N LEU A 166 -10.85 -1.35 -2.70
CA LEU A 166 -9.83 -1.44 -1.66
C LEU A 166 -9.27 -2.86 -1.60
N LEU A 167 -8.01 -3.02 -2.01
CA LEU A 167 -7.27 -4.27 -1.83
C LEU A 167 -6.54 -4.23 -0.48
N LEU A 168 -6.96 -5.10 0.43
CA LEU A 168 -6.34 -5.32 1.72
C LEU A 168 -5.52 -6.60 1.68
N VAL A 169 -4.22 -6.50 1.95
CA VAL A 169 -3.30 -7.64 1.91
C VAL A 169 -2.81 -7.96 3.32
N LEU A 170 -3.06 -9.18 3.79
CA LEU A 170 -2.41 -9.72 4.98
C LEU A 170 -1.07 -10.34 4.58
N GLN A 171 0.04 -9.74 5.03
CA GLN A 171 1.36 -10.31 4.80
C GLN A 171 1.76 -11.23 5.96
N THR A 172 2.36 -12.37 5.62
CA THR A 172 2.80 -13.38 6.59
C THR A 172 4.15 -14.02 6.26
N ARG A 173 4.79 -14.67 7.22
CA ARG A 173 5.93 -15.56 6.99
C ARG A 173 5.49 -16.83 6.23
N PRO A 174 6.43 -17.55 5.59
CA PRO A 174 6.13 -18.79 4.87
C PRO A 174 5.36 -19.84 5.69
N LEU A 175 5.70 -20.00 6.98
CA LEU A 175 5.06 -20.98 7.86
C LEU A 175 3.57 -20.71 8.08
N ASP A 176 3.18 -19.43 8.12
CA ASP A 176 1.82 -18.98 8.42
C ASP A 176 0.95 -18.88 7.14
N GLN A 177 1.56 -18.98 5.96
CA GLN A 177 0.95 -18.63 4.67
C GLN A 177 -0.30 -19.48 4.36
N ASN A 178 -0.27 -20.78 4.63
CA ASN A 178 -1.40 -21.68 4.35
C ASN A 178 -2.61 -21.35 5.23
N GLN A 179 -2.37 -21.05 6.51
CA GLN A 179 -3.43 -20.64 7.44
C GLN A 179 -4.00 -19.26 7.03
N ALA A 180 -3.12 -18.32 6.65
CA ALA A 180 -3.51 -17.00 6.17
C ALA A 180 -4.41 -17.07 4.93
N GLN A 181 -4.09 -17.95 3.98
CA GLN A 181 -4.89 -18.18 2.77
C GLN A 181 -6.27 -18.74 3.09
N LYS A 182 -6.36 -19.72 4.00
CA LYS A 182 -7.64 -20.30 4.44
C LYS A 182 -8.52 -19.24 5.13
N LEU A 183 -7.97 -18.51 6.09
CA LEU A 183 -8.68 -17.45 6.81
C LEU A 183 -9.13 -16.34 5.85
N THR A 184 -8.23 -15.84 5.00
CA THR A 184 -8.54 -14.81 4.01
C THR A 184 -9.67 -15.25 3.09
N SER A 185 -9.67 -16.51 2.63
CA SER A 185 -10.73 -17.05 1.77
C SER A 185 -12.08 -17.12 2.48
N HIS A 186 -12.10 -17.55 3.73
CA HIS A 186 -13.29 -17.57 4.59
C HIS A 186 -13.89 -16.16 4.77
N TYR A 187 -13.06 -15.19 5.18
CA TYR A 187 -13.52 -13.81 5.40
C TYR A 187 -13.92 -13.11 4.11
N ARG A 188 -13.24 -13.40 2.98
CA ARG A 188 -13.65 -12.90 1.66
C ARG A 188 -15.08 -13.31 1.30
N GLN A 189 -15.47 -14.55 1.61
CA GLN A 189 -16.86 -15.00 1.39
C GLN A 189 -17.85 -14.27 2.29
N LYS A 190 -17.49 -14.02 3.56
CA LYS A 190 -18.33 -13.26 4.50
C LYS A 190 -18.58 -11.82 4.03
N ILE A 191 -17.53 -11.12 3.59
CA ILE A 191 -17.63 -9.73 3.11
C ILE A 191 -18.47 -9.64 1.84
N ARG A 192 -18.31 -10.59 0.90
CA ARG A 192 -19.11 -10.61 -0.34
C ARG A 192 -20.62 -10.68 -0.09
N LYS A 193 -21.05 -11.23 1.04
CA LYS A 193 -22.46 -11.25 1.45
C LYS A 193 -22.95 -9.89 1.97
N LYS A 194 -22.04 -8.98 2.35
CA LYS A 194 -22.35 -7.61 2.78
C LYS A 194 -22.27 -6.67 1.58
N ALA A 195 -23.41 -6.37 0.94
CA ALA A 195 -23.46 -5.50 -0.25
C ALA A 195 -22.76 -4.14 -0.06
N ARG A 196 -22.79 -3.57 1.16
CA ARG A 196 -22.13 -2.30 1.51
C ARG A 196 -20.60 -2.31 1.33
N PHE A 197 -19.98 -3.48 1.39
CA PHE A 197 -18.52 -3.67 1.39
C PHE A 197 -18.01 -4.50 0.22
N ASP A 198 -18.78 -4.58 -0.87
CA ASP A 198 -18.43 -5.29 -2.11
C ASP A 198 -17.13 -4.78 -2.77
N LYS A 199 -16.71 -3.56 -2.41
CA LYS A 199 -15.46 -2.90 -2.84
C LYS A 199 -14.22 -3.38 -2.11
N ILE A 200 -14.37 -4.06 -0.97
CA ILE A 200 -13.24 -4.59 -0.21
C ILE A 200 -12.84 -5.95 -0.78
N ILE A 201 -11.54 -6.07 -1.06
CA ILE A 201 -10.94 -7.28 -1.59
C ILE A 201 -9.85 -7.70 -0.62
N LEU A 202 -10.08 -8.82 0.08
CA LEU A 202 -9.08 -9.40 0.96
C LEU A 202 -8.16 -10.33 0.20
N ALA A 203 -6.86 -10.24 0.47
CA ALA A 203 -5.81 -11.08 -0.08
C ALA A 203 -4.73 -11.36 0.97
N CYS A 204 -3.81 -12.26 0.65
CA CYS A 204 -2.64 -12.52 1.46
C CYS A 204 -1.39 -12.72 0.60
N SER A 205 -0.23 -12.36 1.12
CA SER A 205 1.07 -12.62 0.50
C SER A 205 2.10 -12.96 1.56
N LEU A 206 3.30 -13.33 1.12
CA LEU A 206 4.45 -13.37 1.98
C LEU A 206 4.82 -11.96 2.45
N ASN A 207 5.61 -11.90 3.52
CA ASN A 207 6.38 -10.73 3.88
C ASN A 207 7.56 -10.57 2.92
N ARG A 208 7.99 -9.33 2.74
CA ARG A 208 9.26 -9.06 2.07
C ARG A 208 10.40 -9.66 2.89
N ASN A 209 11.26 -10.44 2.24
CA ASN A 209 12.51 -10.94 2.81
C ASN A 209 13.63 -10.57 1.84
N ASP A 210 14.49 -9.63 2.23
CA ASP A 210 15.61 -9.18 1.39
C ASP A 210 16.87 -10.06 1.52
N ASN A 211 16.91 -10.95 2.50
CA ASN A 211 18.03 -11.85 2.76
C ASN A 211 17.96 -13.13 1.90
N GLU A 212 16.76 -13.55 1.52
CA GLU A 212 16.53 -14.76 0.73
C GLU A 212 15.95 -14.44 -0.64
N ILE A 213 16.78 -14.56 -1.69
CA ILE A 213 16.42 -14.23 -3.08
C ILE A 213 15.14 -14.98 -3.52
N ALA A 214 15.02 -16.28 -3.17
CA ALA A 214 13.86 -17.09 -3.53
C ALA A 214 12.55 -16.54 -2.94
N LEU A 215 12.56 -16.18 -1.65
CA LEU A 215 11.39 -15.62 -0.97
C LEU A 215 11.07 -14.21 -1.49
N LYS A 216 12.08 -13.39 -1.78
CA LYS A 216 11.89 -12.08 -2.41
C LYS A 216 11.19 -12.18 -3.76
N GLU A 217 11.62 -13.11 -4.61
CA GLU A 217 11.00 -13.33 -5.92
C GLU A 217 9.60 -13.92 -5.81
N GLN A 218 9.36 -14.82 -4.85
CA GLN A 218 8.03 -15.34 -4.57
C GLN A 218 7.08 -14.23 -4.10
N TRP A 219 7.54 -13.36 -3.20
CA TRP A 219 6.80 -12.19 -2.73
C TRP A 219 6.40 -11.25 -3.88
N LYS A 220 7.34 -10.91 -4.77
CA LYS A 220 7.04 -10.09 -5.97
C LYS A 220 5.99 -10.75 -6.87
N ARG A 221 6.13 -12.05 -7.15
CA ARG A 221 5.15 -12.80 -7.98
C ARG A 221 3.77 -12.84 -7.37
N GLN A 222 3.68 -12.95 -6.05
CA GLN A 222 2.40 -12.88 -5.35
C GLN A 222 1.78 -11.48 -5.48
N TRP A 223 2.52 -10.40 -5.24
CA TRP A 223 2.03 -9.04 -5.45
C TRP A 223 1.57 -8.78 -6.89
N GLU A 224 2.33 -9.23 -7.88
CA GLU A 224 1.95 -9.17 -9.30
C GLU A 224 0.60 -9.88 -9.53
N THR A 225 0.47 -11.11 -9.03
CA THR A 225 -0.75 -11.90 -9.17
C THR A 225 -1.93 -11.23 -8.47
N LEU A 226 -1.74 -10.73 -7.26
CA LEU A 226 -2.78 -10.04 -6.49
C LEU A 226 -3.25 -8.78 -7.24
N LEU A 227 -2.32 -7.94 -7.70
CA LEU A 227 -2.68 -6.70 -8.37
C LEU A 227 -3.41 -6.97 -9.70
N PHE A 228 -3.01 -7.95 -10.50
CA PHE A 228 -3.70 -8.24 -11.76
C PHE A 228 -5.05 -8.93 -11.60
N THR A 229 -5.14 -9.89 -10.68
CA THR A 229 -6.35 -10.70 -10.56
C THR A 229 -7.42 -10.04 -9.68
N GLN A 230 -7.01 -9.24 -8.69
CA GLN A 230 -7.94 -8.71 -7.70
C GLN A 230 -8.47 -7.31 -8.07
N THR A 231 -7.70 -6.47 -8.78
CA THR A 231 -8.11 -5.08 -9.05
C THR A 231 -9.01 -4.89 -10.28
N ARG A 232 -9.53 -5.97 -10.89
CA ARG A 232 -10.28 -5.91 -12.17
C ARG A 232 -9.53 -5.12 -13.26
N MET A 233 -8.21 -5.28 -13.30
CA MET A 233 -7.36 -4.58 -14.26
C MET A 233 -7.79 -4.91 -15.70
N PRO A 234 -7.90 -3.92 -16.61
CA PRO A 234 -8.21 -4.17 -18.01
C PRO A 234 -7.17 -5.11 -18.65
N LEU A 235 -7.63 -6.08 -19.46
CA LEU A 235 -6.75 -7.06 -20.13
C LEU A 235 -5.65 -6.38 -20.96
N GLY A 236 -5.96 -5.26 -21.61
CA GLY A 236 -4.98 -4.47 -22.36
C GLY A 236 -3.82 -3.96 -21.48
N MET A 237 -4.10 -3.54 -20.25
CA MET A 237 -3.06 -3.12 -19.29
C MET A 237 -2.21 -4.32 -18.85
N ILE A 238 -2.84 -5.47 -18.58
CA ILE A 238 -2.12 -6.71 -18.22
C ILE A 238 -1.18 -7.12 -19.35
N PHE A 239 -1.65 -7.09 -20.60
CA PHE A 239 -0.84 -7.44 -21.77
C PHE A 239 0.33 -6.47 -21.96
N GLN A 240 0.07 -5.16 -21.95
CA GLN A 240 1.11 -4.13 -22.04
C GLN A 240 2.20 -4.32 -20.97
N TYR A 241 1.78 -4.64 -19.75
CA TYR A 241 2.69 -4.92 -18.66
C TYR A 241 3.54 -6.18 -18.88
N ARG A 242 2.89 -7.32 -19.19
CA ARG A 242 3.62 -8.58 -19.41
C ARG A 242 4.60 -8.47 -20.58
N PHE A 243 4.22 -7.74 -21.62
CA PHE A 243 5.10 -7.40 -22.72
C PHE A 243 6.31 -6.55 -22.26
N LYS A 244 6.08 -5.51 -21.45
CA LYS A 244 7.17 -4.69 -20.87
C LYS A 244 8.13 -5.53 -20.03
N LEU A 245 7.62 -6.41 -19.16
CA LEU A 245 8.46 -7.32 -18.37
C LEU A 245 9.27 -8.26 -19.25
N PHE A 246 8.64 -8.85 -20.26
CA PHE A 246 9.30 -9.73 -21.21
C PHE A 246 10.47 -9.00 -21.88
N MET A 247 10.24 -7.77 -22.38
CA MET A 247 11.28 -6.94 -22.97
C MET A 247 12.42 -6.59 -22.00
N MET A 248 12.10 -6.27 -20.73
CA MET A 248 13.13 -6.00 -19.70
C MET A 248 13.99 -7.23 -19.41
N ARG A 249 13.38 -8.42 -19.27
CA ARG A 249 14.11 -9.67 -19.05
C ARG A 249 14.99 -10.05 -20.24
N SER A 250 14.49 -9.88 -21.46
CA SER A 250 15.26 -10.12 -22.68
C SER A 250 16.46 -9.18 -22.81
N ARG A 251 16.33 -7.90 -22.42
CA ARG A 251 17.47 -6.95 -22.41
C ARG A 251 18.55 -7.34 -21.41
N ILE A 252 18.17 -7.80 -20.21
CA ILE A 252 19.14 -8.26 -19.20
C ILE A 252 19.89 -9.49 -19.70
N PHE A 253 19.18 -10.43 -20.34
CA PHE A 253 19.78 -11.63 -20.93
C PHE A 253 20.78 -11.28 -22.04
N LEU A 254 20.39 -10.40 -22.98
CA LEU A 254 21.27 -9.96 -24.07
C LEU A 254 22.46 -9.10 -23.57
N GLY A 255 22.25 -8.27 -22.54
CA GLY A 255 23.31 -7.48 -21.91
C GLY A 255 24.34 -8.34 -21.16
N GLY A 256 23.88 -9.40 -20.48
CA GLY A 256 24.76 -10.37 -19.83
C GLY A 256 25.58 -11.22 -20.81
N ILE A 257 25.05 -11.51 -22.00
CA ILE A 257 25.78 -12.20 -23.07
C ILE A 257 26.92 -11.32 -23.61
N LYS A 258 26.69 -10.01 -23.80
CA LYS A 258 27.75 -9.09 -24.28
C LYS A 258 28.93 -8.96 -23.31
N GLN A 259 28.70 -9.02 -22.00
CA GLN A 259 29.77 -8.97 -21.00
C GLN A 259 30.59 -10.28 -20.92
N LYS A 260 30.04 -11.43 -21.35
CA LYS A 260 30.77 -12.70 -21.37
C LYS A 260 31.62 -12.92 -22.62
N ILE A 261 31.36 -12.20 -23.71
CA ILE A 261 32.11 -12.30 -24.98
C ILE A 261 33.35 -11.37 -24.98
N THR A 262 33.45 -10.46 -24.00
CA THR A 262 34.54 -9.47 -23.87
C THR A 262 35.53 -9.78 -22.74
N ARG A 263 35.54 -11.01 -22.23
CA ARG A 263 36.55 -11.56 -21.31
C ARG A 263 37.11 -12.84 -21.89
#